data_AF-A0A7Y1TUC0-F1
#
_entry.id   AF-A0A7Y1TUC0-F1
#
_cell.length_a   1.000
_cell.length_b   1.000
_cell.length_c   1.000
_cell.angle_alpha   90.00
_cell.angle_beta   90.00
_cell.angle_gamma   90.00
#
_symmetry.space_group_name_H-M   'P 1'
#
loop_
_entity.id
_entity.type
_entity.pdbx_description
1 polymer ?
#
loop_
_entity_poly.entity_id
_entity_poly.type
_entity_poly.pdbx_seq_one_letter_code
_entity_poly.pdbx_strand_id
1 'polypeptide(L)'
;MTRRLFCLLTAVALATGACALQEPASLDDPELLDRVGVDTPSDITWTRTIEGVEVAGTTASADPRELSILASALREVPDALLEAADVRTIYRIDDADEEDLEPTTLAFARGPDLYLLDLTFDGVQGDGIGPMEMARVLTHELAHVAQFQKLTSDDAGLILASTTDVDPLQLAVSTRDFAASVGWRDGGTDPRRPSWVLADQRGTTAYGATEPEEDLAEAVSMVSIGRAGQISDDRVAWVEGWLDLDADQVATGKPYVPAAAIPTTSETDLYDAQRVAGFAARNPEPLYFVALDADFAATETEIAAELALRGVAGRFEPIEATTVPRVGGRFARPDGVSYWVEIWDFRGSSIVGAPNGLVITYVVLW
;
A
#
# COMPACT_ATOMS: atom_id res chain seq x y z
N MET A 1 72.37 -6.67 8.08
CA MET A 1 71.00 -6.83 8.61
C MET A 1 70.56 -5.52 9.25
N THR A 2 69.86 -4.67 8.51
CA THR A 2 69.11 -3.54 9.08
C THR A 2 68.13 -3.01 8.03
N ARG A 3 66.83 -3.13 8.34
CA ARG A 3 65.70 -2.51 7.65
C ARG A 3 65.79 -0.98 7.78
N ARG A 4 65.45 -0.24 6.72
CA ARG A 4 64.82 1.09 6.85
C ARG A 4 63.69 1.23 5.84
N LEU A 5 62.50 1.35 6.41
CA LEU A 5 61.21 1.70 5.82
C LEU A 5 61.32 3.09 5.16
N PHE A 6 60.83 3.21 3.93
CA PHE A 6 60.54 4.48 3.29
C PHE A 6 59.09 4.84 3.63
N CYS A 7 58.89 5.82 4.52
CA CYS A 7 57.61 6.50 4.68
C CYS A 7 57.57 7.64 3.65
N LEU A 8 56.84 7.43 2.56
CA LEU A 8 56.43 8.50 1.67
C LEU A 8 55.14 9.11 2.24
N LEU A 9 55.23 10.34 2.74
CA LEU A 9 54.09 11.21 3.00
C LEU A 9 53.48 11.60 1.64
N THR A 10 52.34 11.00 1.30
CA THR A 10 51.45 11.56 0.29
C THR A 10 50.22 12.04 1.03
N ALA A 11 50.08 13.35 1.17
CA ALA A 11 48.91 13.99 1.73
C ALA A 11 47.70 13.71 0.83
N VAL A 12 46.84 12.78 1.26
CA VAL A 12 45.48 12.67 0.76
C VAL A 12 44.74 13.85 1.38
N ALA A 13 44.51 14.90 0.60
CA ALA A 13 43.49 15.89 0.90
C ALA A 13 42.15 15.16 0.84
N LEU A 14 41.69 14.68 2.00
CA LEU A 14 40.30 14.32 2.22
C LEU A 14 39.48 15.58 1.96
N ALA A 15 38.83 15.62 0.81
CA ALA A 15 37.64 16.42 0.64
C ALA A 15 36.59 15.82 1.58
N THR A 16 36.60 16.24 2.83
CA THR A 16 35.42 16.19 3.68
C THR A 16 34.44 17.21 3.11
N GLY A 17 33.76 16.83 2.02
CA GLY A 17 32.46 17.38 1.75
C GLY A 17 31.63 17.02 2.97
N ALA A 18 31.36 18.00 3.82
CA ALA A 18 30.39 17.83 4.87
C ALA A 18 29.10 17.42 4.18
N CYS A 19 28.68 16.16 4.34
CA CYS A 19 27.26 15.84 4.34
C CYS A 19 26.70 16.66 5.50
N ALA A 20 26.29 17.90 5.22
CA ALA A 20 25.35 18.57 6.08
C ALA A 20 24.13 17.65 6.05
N LEU A 21 23.87 16.95 7.16
CA LEU A 21 22.60 16.30 7.37
C LEU A 21 21.55 17.41 7.19
N GLN A 22 20.75 17.32 6.14
CA GLN A 22 19.65 18.26 5.95
C GLN A 22 18.70 18.05 7.12
N GLU A 23 18.42 19.13 7.85
CA GLU A 23 17.51 19.07 9.00
C GLU A 23 16.09 18.79 8.49
N PRO A 24 15.33 17.88 9.12
CA PRO A 24 13.95 17.60 8.74
C PRO A 24 13.10 18.87 8.90
N ALA A 25 12.10 19.04 8.02
CA ALA A 25 11.10 20.07 8.19
C ALA A 25 10.27 19.79 9.45
N SER A 26 9.80 20.85 10.13
CA SER A 26 8.88 20.69 11.25
C SER A 26 7.44 20.73 10.74
N LEU A 27 6.75 19.59 10.79
CA LEU A 27 5.31 19.51 10.55
C LEU A 27 4.46 19.99 11.75
N ASP A 28 5.08 20.75 12.65
CA ASP A 28 4.39 21.54 13.68
C ASP A 28 4.34 23.04 13.32
N ASP A 29 5.03 23.47 12.25
CA ASP A 29 5.02 24.86 11.78
C ASP A 29 3.66 25.19 11.14
N PRO A 30 2.84 26.09 11.75
CA PRO A 30 1.53 26.41 11.22
C PRO A 30 1.54 27.02 9.81
N GLU A 31 2.59 27.75 9.44
CA GLU A 31 2.69 28.34 8.09
C GLU A 31 2.94 27.25 7.06
N LEU A 32 3.78 26.26 7.39
CA LEU A 32 4.01 25.11 6.52
C LEU A 32 2.76 24.24 6.41
N LEU A 33 2.08 23.97 7.55
CA LEU A 33 0.85 23.18 7.58
C LEU A 33 -0.25 23.79 6.69
N ASP A 34 -0.43 25.11 6.75
CA ASP A 34 -1.34 25.84 5.86
C ASP A 34 -0.95 25.66 4.38
N ARG A 35 0.34 25.74 4.06
CA ARG A 35 0.83 25.57 2.68
C ARG A 35 0.74 24.16 2.13
N VAL A 36 0.83 23.14 2.97
CA VAL A 36 0.65 21.74 2.55
C VAL A 36 -0.81 21.30 2.59
N GLY A 37 -1.74 22.22 2.87
CA GLY A 37 -3.19 21.97 2.82
C GLY A 37 -3.73 21.20 4.02
N VAL A 38 -3.07 21.27 5.18
CA VAL A 38 -3.60 20.65 6.40
C VAL A 38 -4.78 21.48 6.89
N ASP A 39 -5.98 20.96 6.70
CA ASP A 39 -7.20 21.53 7.26
C ASP A 39 -7.68 20.67 8.44
N THR A 40 -7.55 21.19 9.66
CA THR A 40 -8.14 20.53 10.83
C THR A 40 -9.63 20.86 10.86
N PRO A 41 -10.54 19.87 10.69
CA PRO A 41 -11.96 20.15 10.63
C PRO A 41 -12.43 20.87 11.90
N SER A 42 -13.12 21.99 11.73
CA SER A 42 -13.53 22.86 12.84
C SER A 42 -14.70 22.30 13.67
N ASP A 43 -15.37 21.27 13.17
CA ASP A 43 -16.63 20.70 13.64
C ASP A 43 -16.50 19.23 14.06
N ILE A 44 -15.32 18.80 14.52
CA ILE A 44 -15.11 17.47 15.10
C ILE A 44 -16.13 17.21 16.22
N THR A 45 -16.94 16.18 16.06
CA THR A 45 -18.00 15.81 17.00
C THR A 45 -17.61 14.62 17.88
N TRP A 46 -16.64 13.81 17.44
CA TRP A 46 -16.15 12.65 18.18
C TRP A 46 -14.67 12.35 17.88
N THR A 47 -14.02 11.72 18.87
CA THR A 47 -12.64 11.22 18.76
C THR A 47 -12.54 9.84 19.40
N ARG A 48 -11.75 8.94 18.81
CA ARG A 48 -11.45 7.59 19.29
C ARG A 48 -9.98 7.28 19.07
N THR A 49 -9.47 6.30 19.81
CA THR A 49 -8.18 5.67 19.50
C THR A 49 -8.45 4.28 18.96
N ILE A 50 -7.95 3.97 17.77
CA ILE A 50 -8.14 2.70 17.07
C ILE A 50 -6.77 2.14 16.72
N GLU A 51 -6.44 0.95 17.22
CA GLU A 51 -5.12 0.32 17.03
C GLU A 51 -3.93 1.26 17.33
N GLY A 52 -4.10 2.15 18.31
CA GLY A 52 -3.06 3.12 18.71
C GLY A 52 -3.06 4.45 17.95
N VAL A 53 -3.86 4.58 16.88
CA VAL A 53 -3.98 5.81 16.07
C VAL A 53 -5.19 6.64 16.53
N GLU A 54 -5.03 7.96 16.60
CA GLU A 54 -6.15 8.87 16.86
C GLU A 54 -7.03 9.02 15.61
N VAL A 55 -8.33 8.81 15.78
CA VAL A 55 -9.34 8.97 14.74
C VAL A 55 -10.39 9.96 15.22
N ALA A 56 -10.58 11.04 14.47
CA ALA A 56 -11.56 12.07 14.73
C ALA A 56 -12.57 12.15 13.58
N GLY A 57 -13.83 12.52 13.86
CA GLY A 57 -14.80 12.68 12.78
C GLY A 57 -15.77 13.82 12.97
N THR A 58 -16.28 14.30 11.83
CA THR A 58 -17.25 15.41 11.73
C THR A 58 -18.69 14.91 11.62
N THR A 59 -18.88 13.63 11.27
CA THR A 59 -20.20 12.98 11.23
C THR A 59 -20.93 13.09 12.57
N ALA A 60 -22.26 13.01 12.60
CA ALA A 60 -23.02 13.12 13.86
C ALA A 60 -22.65 12.06 14.92
N SER A 61 -22.08 10.91 14.51
CA SER A 61 -21.66 9.84 15.40
C SER A 61 -20.66 8.90 14.73
N ALA A 62 -19.76 8.32 15.51
CA ALA A 62 -18.84 7.29 15.03
C ALA A 62 -19.60 5.99 14.71
N ASP A 63 -19.77 5.65 13.42
CA ASP A 63 -20.47 4.44 12.98
C ASP A 63 -19.66 3.19 13.38
N PRO A 64 -20.22 2.27 14.21
CA PRO A 64 -19.52 1.06 14.63
C PRO A 64 -19.05 0.16 13.47
N ARG A 65 -19.73 0.17 12.32
CA ARG A 65 -19.33 -0.58 11.13
C ARG A 65 -18.05 0.01 10.54
N GLU A 66 -18.04 1.32 10.28
CA GLU A 66 -16.87 2.03 9.74
C GLU A 66 -15.65 1.84 10.65
N LEU A 67 -15.83 2.04 11.97
CA LEU A 67 -14.76 1.84 12.95
C LEU A 67 -14.24 0.40 12.96
N SER A 68 -15.11 -0.59 12.76
CA SER A 68 -14.70 -2.00 12.70
C SER A 68 -13.90 -2.32 11.43
N ILE A 69 -14.26 -1.72 10.30
CA ILE A 69 -13.52 -1.85 9.03
C ILE A 69 -12.14 -1.20 9.20
N LEU A 70 -12.10 0.04 9.69
CA LEU A 70 -10.88 0.79 9.93
C LEU A 70 -9.94 0.07 10.92
N ALA A 71 -10.49 -0.43 12.04
CA ALA A 71 -9.70 -1.21 13.00
C ALA A 71 -9.12 -2.49 12.37
N SER A 72 -9.88 -3.17 11.52
CA SER A 72 -9.40 -4.37 10.85
C SER A 72 -8.33 -4.04 9.82
N ALA A 73 -8.52 -2.96 9.05
CA ALA A 73 -7.56 -2.48 8.06
C ALA A 73 -6.25 -1.98 8.69
N LEU A 74 -6.31 -1.26 9.81
CA LEU A 74 -5.11 -0.81 10.52
C LEU A 74 -4.26 -1.99 11.03
N ARG A 75 -4.88 -3.11 11.44
CA ARG A 75 -4.13 -4.34 11.78
C ARG A 75 -3.47 -5.00 10.57
N GLU A 76 -3.89 -4.62 9.36
CA GLU A 76 -3.27 -5.11 8.13
C GLU A 76 -2.10 -4.21 7.68
N VAL A 77 -1.95 -3.00 8.22
CA VAL A 77 -0.84 -2.09 7.91
C VAL A 77 0.45 -2.57 8.60
N PRO A 78 1.61 -2.58 7.92
CA PRO A 78 2.88 -2.91 8.55
C PRO A 78 3.27 -1.90 9.64
N ASP A 79 3.72 -2.37 10.81
CA ASP A 79 4.15 -1.51 11.92
C ASP A 79 5.25 -0.53 11.50
N ALA A 80 6.21 -0.97 10.66
CA ALA A 80 7.28 -0.12 10.14
C ALA A 80 6.75 1.05 9.28
N LEU A 81 5.64 0.85 8.57
CA LEU A 81 5.00 1.91 7.80
C LEU A 81 4.25 2.89 8.73
N LEU A 82 3.57 2.38 9.76
CA LEU A 82 2.94 3.24 10.77
C LEU A 82 3.98 4.12 11.49
N GLU A 83 5.14 3.55 11.83
CA GLU A 83 6.25 4.28 12.43
C GLU A 83 6.88 5.29 11.45
N ALA A 84 7.04 4.92 10.18
CA ALA A 84 7.59 5.82 9.17
C ALA A 84 6.66 7.00 8.85
N ALA A 85 5.34 6.75 8.85
CA ALA A 85 4.32 7.77 8.63
C ALA A 85 4.18 8.70 9.84
N ASP A 86 4.24 8.14 11.06
CA ASP A 86 3.98 8.88 12.31
C ASP A 86 2.72 9.74 12.18
N VAL A 87 1.64 9.11 11.69
CA VAL A 87 0.37 9.80 11.41
C VAL A 87 -0.18 10.42 12.70
N ARG A 88 -0.50 11.71 12.64
CA ARG A 88 -0.99 12.46 13.79
C ARG A 88 -2.46 12.13 14.05
N THR A 89 -3.31 12.32 13.05
CA THR A 89 -4.74 12.03 13.14
C THR A 89 -5.27 11.50 11.81
N ILE A 90 -6.16 10.51 11.89
CA ILE A 90 -7.03 10.12 10.77
C ILE A 90 -8.37 10.84 10.95
N TYR A 91 -8.73 11.70 10.02
CA TYR A 91 -10.02 12.40 9.98
C TYR A 91 -11.03 11.63 9.14
N ARG A 92 -12.17 11.31 9.73
CA ARG A 92 -13.36 10.85 9.01
C ARG A 92 -14.25 12.07 8.74
N ILE A 93 -14.36 12.50 7.48
CA ILE A 93 -15.14 13.67 7.07
C ILE A 93 -16.25 13.27 6.08
N ASP A 94 -17.38 13.99 6.11
CA ASP A 94 -18.55 13.74 5.23
C ASP A 94 -18.20 14.00 3.76
N ASP A 95 -17.70 15.20 3.50
CA ASP A 95 -17.26 15.66 2.19
C ASP A 95 -16.03 16.56 2.39
N ALA A 96 -15.22 16.68 1.35
CA ALA A 96 -14.16 17.66 1.31
C ALA A 96 -14.64 18.85 0.49
N ASP A 97 -14.63 20.05 1.07
CA ASP A 97 -14.93 21.32 0.39
C ASP A 97 -13.81 21.73 -0.60
N GLU A 98 -13.12 20.76 -1.21
CA GLU A 98 -12.04 20.99 -2.18
C GLU A 98 -12.58 20.83 -3.61
N GLU A 99 -12.61 21.93 -4.37
CA GLU A 99 -13.00 21.93 -5.80
C GLU A 99 -12.08 21.06 -6.69
N ASP A 100 -10.93 20.64 -6.17
CA ASP A 100 -9.87 19.94 -6.90
C ASP A 100 -9.82 18.42 -6.66
N LEU A 101 -10.63 17.88 -5.74
CA LEU A 101 -10.66 16.43 -5.54
C LEU A 101 -11.44 15.73 -6.65
N GLU A 102 -10.90 14.61 -7.14
CA GLU A 102 -11.62 13.80 -8.10
C GLU A 102 -12.87 13.20 -7.44
N PRO A 103 -14.01 13.09 -8.15
CA PRO A 103 -15.25 12.52 -7.61
C PRO A 103 -15.16 11.06 -7.12
N THR A 104 -14.04 10.39 -7.38
CA THR A 104 -13.76 9.00 -6.98
C THR A 104 -12.73 8.88 -5.86
N THR A 105 -12.27 10.01 -5.31
CA THR A 105 -11.33 10.03 -4.19
C THR A 105 -11.95 9.33 -2.99
N LEU A 106 -11.22 8.38 -2.42
CA LEU A 106 -11.62 7.67 -1.20
C LEU A 106 -10.97 8.35 0.00
N ALA A 107 -9.66 8.51 -0.06
CA ALA A 107 -8.86 9.12 0.98
C ALA A 107 -7.79 10.02 0.37
N PHE A 108 -7.17 10.84 1.20
CA PHE A 108 -6.00 11.63 0.84
C PHE A 108 -5.17 11.97 2.08
N ALA A 109 -3.88 12.26 1.90
CA ALA A 109 -2.98 12.75 2.94
C ALA A 109 -2.63 14.23 2.77
N ARG A 110 -2.56 14.98 3.87
CA ARG A 110 -2.02 16.35 3.90
C ARG A 110 -1.11 16.50 5.12
N GLY A 111 0.18 16.74 4.89
CA GLY A 111 1.15 16.85 5.98
C GLY A 111 1.13 15.60 6.89
N PRO A 112 1.00 15.75 8.21
CA PRO A 112 0.98 14.63 9.14
C PRO A 112 -0.40 13.95 9.29
N ASP A 113 -1.43 14.39 8.56
CA ASP A 113 -2.81 13.93 8.71
C ASP A 113 -3.32 13.16 7.48
N LEU A 114 -4.28 12.28 7.71
CA LEU A 114 -4.96 11.47 6.68
C LEU A 114 -6.47 11.69 6.77
N TYR A 115 -7.13 11.78 5.63
CA TYR A 115 -8.55 12.08 5.51
C TYR A 115 -9.29 10.94 4.80
N LEU A 116 -10.37 10.45 5.40
CA LEU A 116 -11.27 9.42 4.87
C LEU A 116 -12.63 10.06 4.57
N LEU A 117 -13.10 9.95 3.32
CA LEU A 117 -14.36 10.50 2.83
C LEU A 117 -15.52 9.50 2.98
N ASP A 118 -16.78 9.95 2.84
CA ASP A 118 -17.98 9.09 2.78
C ASP A 118 -17.81 7.92 1.78
N LEU A 119 -17.32 8.26 0.57
CA LEU A 119 -17.07 7.31 -0.51
C LEU A 119 -16.11 6.18 -0.13
N THR A 120 -15.25 6.40 0.87
CA THR A 120 -14.39 5.34 1.42
C THR A 120 -15.25 4.17 1.85
N PHE A 121 -16.29 4.39 2.66
CA PHE A 121 -17.03 3.30 3.29
C PHE A 121 -18.19 2.80 2.44
N ASP A 122 -18.76 3.66 1.60
CA ASP A 122 -19.89 3.32 0.73
C ASP A 122 -19.44 2.74 -0.63
N GLY A 123 -18.19 3.01 -1.02
CA GLY A 123 -17.61 2.59 -2.30
C GLY A 123 -18.23 3.31 -3.50
N VAL A 124 -17.47 3.41 -4.60
CA VAL A 124 -17.92 4.12 -5.82
C VAL A 124 -19.16 3.48 -6.48
N GLN A 125 -19.43 2.20 -6.20
CA GLN A 125 -20.56 1.44 -6.75
C GLN A 125 -21.61 1.00 -5.70
N GLY A 126 -21.47 1.42 -4.44
CA GLY A 126 -22.45 1.11 -3.37
C GLY A 126 -22.27 -0.23 -2.68
N ASP A 127 -21.22 -0.99 -3.00
CA ASP A 127 -20.91 -2.27 -2.35
C ASP A 127 -20.10 -2.10 -1.03
N GLY A 128 -19.65 -0.87 -0.72
CA GLY A 128 -18.76 -0.54 0.38
C GLY A 128 -17.37 -1.17 0.26
N ILE A 129 -16.35 -0.54 0.83
CA ILE A 129 -15.02 -1.18 0.86
C ILE A 129 -14.94 -2.19 2.01
N GLY A 130 -14.32 -3.34 1.74
CA GLY A 130 -13.95 -4.29 2.77
C GLY A 130 -12.63 -3.89 3.46
N PRO A 131 -12.27 -4.54 4.58
CA PRO A 131 -11.04 -4.22 5.30
C PRO A 131 -9.76 -4.38 4.47
N MET A 132 -9.69 -5.30 3.51
CA MET A 132 -8.47 -5.45 2.70
C MET A 132 -8.32 -4.31 1.68
N GLU A 133 -9.41 -3.90 1.03
CA GLU A 133 -9.37 -2.71 0.17
C GLU A 133 -9.10 -1.44 0.99
N MET A 134 -9.70 -1.31 2.18
CA MET A 134 -9.34 -0.22 3.11
C MET A 134 -7.85 -0.27 3.49
N ALA A 135 -7.28 -1.44 3.75
CA ALA A 135 -5.85 -1.56 4.05
C ALA A 135 -4.97 -1.13 2.86
N ARG A 136 -5.38 -1.43 1.62
CA ARG A 136 -4.70 -0.94 0.41
C ARG A 136 -4.71 0.60 0.36
N VAL A 137 -5.87 1.21 0.60
CA VAL A 137 -6.02 2.68 0.64
C VAL A 137 -5.18 3.27 1.77
N LEU A 138 -5.27 2.76 2.99
CA LEU A 138 -4.49 3.27 4.13
C LEU A 138 -2.99 3.15 3.91
N THR A 139 -2.50 2.02 3.40
CA THR A 139 -1.06 1.84 3.15
C THR A 139 -0.53 2.79 2.07
N HIS A 140 -1.36 3.10 1.07
CA HIS A 140 -1.06 4.12 0.06
C HIS A 140 -0.98 5.51 0.71
N GLU A 141 -2.02 5.94 1.41
CA GLU A 141 -2.05 7.29 2.02
C GLU A 141 -1.01 7.46 3.14
N LEU A 142 -0.74 6.43 3.94
CA LEU A 142 0.31 6.48 4.96
C LEU A 142 1.71 6.61 4.32
N ALA A 143 1.92 6.09 3.11
CA ALA A 143 3.15 6.36 2.38
C ALA A 143 3.29 7.83 2.01
N HIS A 144 2.19 8.51 1.65
CA HIS A 144 2.18 9.97 1.45
C HIS A 144 2.44 10.75 2.74
N VAL A 145 1.81 10.37 3.86
CA VAL A 145 2.14 10.95 5.18
C VAL A 145 3.64 10.78 5.47
N ALA A 146 4.19 9.59 5.24
CA ALA A 146 5.61 9.34 5.41
C ALA A 146 6.50 10.17 4.45
N GLN A 147 6.07 10.45 3.22
CA GLN A 147 6.75 11.37 2.31
C GLN A 147 6.79 12.80 2.88
N PHE A 148 5.68 13.30 3.45
CA PHE A 148 5.67 14.60 4.13
C PHE A 148 6.69 14.64 5.29
N GLN A 149 6.81 13.56 6.06
CA GLN A 149 7.82 13.44 7.14
C GLN A 149 9.27 13.46 6.61
N LYS A 150 9.49 13.27 5.30
CA LYS A 150 10.81 13.34 4.64
C LYS A 150 11.04 14.66 3.90
N LEU A 151 10.21 15.68 4.11
CA LEU A 151 10.55 17.05 3.75
C LEU A 151 11.73 17.56 4.58
N THR A 152 12.65 18.26 3.94
CA THR A 152 13.76 18.94 4.62
C THR A 152 13.42 20.41 4.89
N SER A 153 14.20 21.05 5.76
CA SER A 153 14.11 22.49 5.99
C SER A 153 14.30 23.32 4.70
N ASP A 154 15.11 22.83 3.75
CA ASP A 154 15.29 23.47 2.45
C ASP A 154 14.00 23.35 1.60
N ASP A 155 13.37 22.17 1.59
CA ASP A 155 12.10 21.95 0.87
C ASP A 155 10.98 22.81 1.48
N ALA A 156 10.88 22.89 2.82
CA ALA A 156 9.96 23.78 3.50
C ALA A 156 10.18 25.25 3.13
N GLY A 157 11.45 25.69 3.06
CA GLY A 157 11.79 27.03 2.61
C GLY A 157 11.34 27.31 1.16
N LEU A 158 11.43 26.32 0.27
CA LEU A 158 10.93 26.43 -1.11
C LEU A 158 9.41 26.54 -1.18
N ILE A 159 8.70 25.74 -0.38
CA ILE A 159 7.22 25.75 -0.29
C ILE A 159 6.74 27.12 0.22
N LEU A 160 7.27 27.57 1.35
CA LEU A 160 6.89 28.83 1.99
C LEU A 160 7.18 30.06 1.11
N ALA A 161 8.31 30.05 0.40
CA ALA A 161 8.70 31.14 -0.48
C ALA A 161 7.92 31.19 -1.81
N SER A 162 7.14 30.16 -2.13
CA SER A 162 6.42 30.09 -3.40
C SER A 162 5.15 30.94 -3.39
N THR A 163 4.92 31.66 -4.50
CA THR A 163 3.67 32.40 -4.76
C THR A 163 2.71 31.62 -5.65
N THR A 164 3.06 30.38 -6.00
CA THR A 164 2.29 29.48 -6.85
C THR A 164 2.29 28.09 -6.22
N ASP A 165 1.32 27.26 -6.57
CA ASP A 165 1.25 25.90 -5.99
C ASP A 165 2.51 25.10 -6.34
N VAL A 166 3.04 24.48 -5.28
CA VAL A 166 4.17 23.57 -5.28
C VAL A 166 3.64 22.32 -4.63
N ASP A 167 3.76 21.19 -5.30
CA ASP A 167 3.45 19.90 -4.70
C ASP A 167 4.58 19.53 -3.72
N PRO A 168 4.32 19.49 -2.41
CA PRO A 168 5.34 19.15 -1.43
C PRO A 168 5.84 17.71 -1.60
N LEU A 169 4.99 16.77 -2.03
CA LEU A 169 5.33 15.35 -2.12
C LEU A 169 6.40 15.09 -3.17
N GLN A 170 6.37 15.84 -4.28
CA GLN A 170 7.42 15.82 -5.31
C GLN A 170 8.78 16.34 -4.82
N LEU A 171 8.80 17.16 -3.76
CA LEU A 171 10.04 17.66 -3.15
C LEU A 171 10.61 16.72 -2.08
N ALA A 172 9.80 15.82 -1.51
CA ALA A 172 10.24 14.93 -0.45
C ALA A 172 11.50 14.13 -0.85
N VAL A 173 12.44 13.97 0.10
CA VAL A 173 13.68 13.22 -0.15
C VAL A 173 13.39 11.78 -0.55
N SER A 174 12.41 11.13 0.09
CA SER A 174 11.98 9.78 -0.26
C SER A 174 11.48 9.68 -1.69
N THR A 175 10.65 10.62 -2.16
CA THR A 175 10.15 10.65 -3.53
C THR A 175 11.31 10.78 -4.54
N ARG A 176 12.24 11.71 -4.31
CA ARG A 176 13.39 11.92 -5.21
C ARG A 176 14.33 10.70 -5.23
N ASP A 177 14.57 10.07 -4.09
CA ASP A 177 15.38 8.87 -3.97
C ASP A 177 14.73 7.67 -4.67
N PHE A 178 13.44 7.43 -4.40
CA PHE A 178 12.65 6.41 -5.09
C PHE A 178 12.66 6.64 -6.59
N ALA A 179 12.33 7.85 -7.04
CA ALA A 179 12.32 8.24 -8.45
C ALA A 179 13.65 7.89 -9.15
N ALA A 180 14.77 8.24 -8.52
CA ALA A 180 16.10 7.93 -9.03
C ALA A 180 16.38 6.41 -9.10
N SER A 181 15.88 5.64 -8.12
CA SER A 181 16.09 4.19 -8.05
C SER A 181 15.30 3.42 -9.11
N VAL A 182 14.07 3.84 -9.42
CA VAL A 182 13.15 3.10 -10.31
C VAL A 182 13.06 3.66 -11.73
N GLY A 183 13.87 4.67 -12.03
CA GLY A 183 14.10 5.15 -13.39
C GLY A 183 13.25 6.35 -13.83
N TRP A 184 12.59 7.05 -12.90
CA TRP A 184 12.05 8.38 -13.15
C TRP A 184 13.18 9.38 -13.40
N ARG A 185 12.89 10.38 -14.24
CA ARG A 185 13.85 11.45 -14.55
C ARG A 185 13.15 12.79 -14.53
N ASP A 186 13.75 13.75 -13.84
CA ASP A 186 13.32 15.14 -13.87
C ASP A 186 13.90 15.83 -15.11
N GLY A 187 13.04 16.24 -16.03
CA GLY A 187 13.37 17.07 -17.18
C GLY A 187 13.18 18.57 -16.95
N GLY A 188 12.71 18.95 -15.76
CA GLY A 188 12.41 20.32 -15.36
C GLY A 188 13.66 21.16 -15.14
N THR A 189 13.47 22.48 -15.16
CA THR A 189 14.52 23.46 -14.81
C THR A 189 14.21 24.23 -13.54
N ASP A 190 12.97 24.14 -13.04
CA ASP A 190 12.55 24.74 -11.78
C ASP A 190 12.53 23.65 -10.71
N PRO A 191 13.41 23.70 -9.70
CA PRO A 191 13.46 22.67 -8.65
C PRO A 191 12.19 22.60 -7.80
N ARG A 192 11.28 23.58 -7.91
CA ARG A 192 9.98 23.59 -7.23
C ARG A 192 8.87 22.89 -8.02
N ARG A 193 9.14 22.60 -9.31
CA ARG A 193 8.20 22.05 -10.27
C ARG A 193 8.93 21.07 -11.17
N PRO A 194 9.35 19.92 -10.62
CA PRO A 194 9.99 18.91 -11.42
C PRO A 194 9.04 18.46 -12.55
N SER A 195 9.62 18.03 -13.66
CA SER A 195 8.89 17.51 -14.82
C SER A 195 9.30 16.06 -15.00
N TRP A 196 8.66 15.20 -14.21
CA TRP A 196 8.99 13.80 -14.12
C TRP A 196 8.55 13.03 -15.37
N VAL A 197 9.42 12.14 -15.84
CA VAL A 197 9.12 11.19 -16.92
C VAL A 197 9.64 9.81 -16.57
N LEU A 198 8.76 8.81 -16.65
CA LEU A 198 9.13 7.40 -16.52
C LEU A 198 9.33 6.78 -17.90
N ALA A 199 10.56 6.37 -18.20
CA ALA A 199 10.91 5.85 -19.53
C ALA A 199 10.38 4.44 -19.79
N ASP A 200 10.23 3.62 -18.73
CA ASP A 200 9.68 2.27 -18.79
C ASP A 200 8.63 2.10 -17.71
N GLN A 201 7.37 2.06 -18.11
CA GLN A 201 6.22 1.87 -17.21
C GLN A 201 5.98 0.39 -16.88
N ARG A 202 6.83 -0.54 -17.34
CA ARG A 202 6.68 -1.96 -16.96
C ARG A 202 6.98 -2.14 -15.47
N GLY A 203 6.04 -2.76 -14.76
CA GLY A 203 6.17 -3.04 -13.33
C GLY A 203 5.79 -1.86 -12.43
N THR A 204 5.09 -0.84 -12.92
CA THR A 204 4.30 0.11 -12.11
C THR A 204 2.81 -0.15 -12.32
N THR A 205 1.95 0.35 -11.42
CA THR A 205 0.50 0.33 -11.62
C THR A 205 0.10 1.43 -12.60
N ALA A 206 -1.15 1.39 -13.11
CA ALA A 206 -1.62 2.46 -13.99
C ALA A 206 -1.68 3.81 -13.26
N TYR A 207 -1.99 3.79 -11.97
CA TYR A 207 -2.02 4.98 -11.13
C TYR A 207 -0.61 5.44 -10.78
N GLY A 208 0.27 4.55 -10.30
CA GLY A 208 1.67 4.89 -10.02
C GLY A 208 2.49 5.32 -11.24
N ALA A 209 1.97 5.17 -12.47
CA ALA A 209 2.64 5.69 -13.66
C ALA A 209 2.41 7.19 -13.90
N THR A 210 1.57 7.86 -13.09
CA THR A 210 1.26 9.29 -13.22
C THR A 210 2.45 10.14 -12.79
N GLU A 211 2.91 9.96 -11.55
CA GLU A 211 3.92 10.79 -10.89
C GLU A 211 4.74 9.93 -9.87
N PRO A 212 5.99 10.30 -9.56
CA PRO A 212 6.86 9.44 -8.74
C PRO A 212 6.41 9.28 -7.29
N GLU A 213 5.74 10.27 -6.70
CA GLU A 213 5.18 10.19 -5.35
C GLU A 213 4.04 9.18 -5.28
N GLU A 214 3.20 9.12 -6.33
CA GLU A 214 2.13 8.14 -6.50
C GLU A 214 2.69 6.74 -6.76
N ASP A 215 3.75 6.64 -7.57
CA ASP A 215 4.46 5.38 -7.82
C ASP A 215 5.06 4.80 -6.53
N LEU A 216 5.64 5.65 -5.68
CA LEU A 216 6.14 5.25 -4.37
C LEU A 216 5.01 4.74 -3.49
N ALA A 217 3.93 5.51 -3.34
CA ALA A 217 2.79 5.13 -2.51
C ALA A 217 2.12 3.83 -2.98
N GLU A 218 1.95 3.68 -4.29
CA GLU A 218 1.46 2.44 -4.91
C GLU A 218 2.43 1.28 -4.70
N ALA A 219 3.74 1.47 -4.84
CA ALA A 219 4.71 0.41 -4.60
C ALA A 219 4.65 -0.09 -3.14
N VAL A 220 4.59 0.84 -2.17
CA VAL A 220 4.45 0.52 -0.74
C VAL A 220 3.14 -0.23 -0.48
N SER A 221 2.04 0.25 -1.03
CA SER A 221 0.74 -0.40 -0.91
C SER A 221 0.77 -1.83 -1.48
N MET A 222 1.26 -2.00 -2.71
CA MET A 222 1.35 -3.29 -3.40
C MET A 222 2.21 -4.31 -2.65
N VAL A 223 3.35 -3.91 -2.10
CA VAL A 223 4.16 -4.80 -1.24
C VAL A 223 3.38 -5.13 0.04
N SER A 224 2.79 -4.13 0.70
CA SER A 224 2.06 -4.29 1.97
C SER A 224 0.84 -5.21 1.87
N ILE A 225 0.16 -5.25 0.73
CA ILE A 225 -0.98 -6.16 0.49
C ILE A 225 -0.58 -7.49 -0.15
N GLY A 226 0.73 -7.81 -0.19
CA GLY A 226 1.24 -9.10 -0.64
C GLY A 226 1.30 -9.30 -2.16
N ARG A 227 1.31 -8.20 -2.93
CA ARG A 227 1.32 -8.16 -4.39
C ARG A 227 2.66 -7.69 -4.98
N ALA A 228 3.75 -7.83 -4.25
CA ALA A 228 5.10 -7.47 -4.69
C ALA A 228 5.48 -8.05 -6.07
N GLY A 229 5.03 -9.27 -6.41
CA GLY A 229 5.30 -9.88 -7.71
C GLY A 229 4.63 -9.18 -8.91
N GLN A 230 3.72 -8.23 -8.69
CA GLN A 230 3.04 -7.48 -9.76
C GLN A 230 3.73 -6.16 -10.10
N ILE A 231 4.76 -5.78 -9.35
CA ILE A 231 5.58 -4.60 -9.61
C ILE A 231 7.04 -5.03 -9.90
N SER A 232 7.85 -4.11 -10.42
CA SER A 232 9.26 -4.41 -10.75
C SER A 232 10.11 -4.67 -9.50
N ASP A 233 11.10 -5.55 -9.59
CA ASP A 233 12.07 -5.84 -8.52
C ASP A 233 12.73 -4.57 -7.95
N ASP A 234 13.03 -3.55 -8.77
CA ASP A 234 13.63 -2.30 -8.30
C ASP A 234 12.71 -1.53 -7.31
N ARG A 235 11.39 -1.58 -7.53
CA ARG A 235 10.40 -0.98 -6.62
C ARG A 235 10.30 -1.77 -5.32
N VAL A 236 10.26 -3.10 -5.42
CA VAL A 236 10.25 -3.98 -4.25
C VAL A 236 11.50 -3.74 -3.41
N ALA A 237 12.69 -3.76 -4.02
CA ALA A 237 13.96 -3.55 -3.34
C ALA A 237 14.05 -2.17 -2.67
N TRP A 238 13.47 -1.13 -3.29
CA TRP A 238 13.42 0.19 -2.64
C TRP A 238 12.52 0.16 -1.40
N VAL A 239 11.32 -0.42 -1.48
CA VAL A 239 10.40 -0.54 -0.33
C VAL A 239 11.06 -1.36 0.80
N GLU A 240 11.72 -2.46 0.46
CA GLU A 240 12.44 -3.29 1.43
C GLU A 240 13.55 -2.49 2.14
N GLY A 241 14.35 -1.75 1.36
CA GLY A 241 15.41 -0.90 1.90
C GLY A 241 14.89 0.28 2.72
N TRP A 242 13.72 0.83 2.37
CA TRP A 242 13.11 1.96 3.06
C TRP A 242 12.50 1.56 4.40
N LEU A 243 11.80 0.41 4.45
CA LEU A 243 11.16 -0.11 5.66
C LEU A 243 12.09 -1.00 6.50
N ASP A 244 13.30 -1.33 6.00
CA ASP A 244 14.25 -2.26 6.62
C ASP A 244 13.64 -3.65 6.89
N LEU A 245 12.86 -4.14 5.93
CA LEU A 245 12.12 -5.40 5.99
C LEU A 245 12.07 -6.04 4.60
N ASP A 246 12.24 -7.36 4.52
CA ASP A 246 12.02 -8.09 3.27
C ASP A 246 10.52 -8.08 2.90
N ALA A 247 10.18 -8.22 1.62
CA ALA A 247 8.80 -8.07 1.12
C ALA A 247 7.81 -9.02 1.79
N ASP A 248 8.21 -10.24 2.14
CA ASP A 248 7.37 -11.18 2.89
C ASP A 248 7.14 -10.76 4.34
N GLN A 249 8.08 -10.05 4.95
CA GLN A 249 7.92 -9.48 6.28
C GLN A 249 6.95 -8.30 6.24
N VAL A 250 7.05 -7.44 5.22
CA VAL A 250 6.09 -6.35 4.98
C VAL A 250 4.69 -6.91 4.71
N ALA A 251 4.59 -7.95 3.88
CA ALA A 251 3.34 -8.64 3.53
C ALA A 251 2.89 -9.69 4.57
N THR A 252 3.46 -9.72 5.77
CA THR A 252 3.21 -10.80 6.75
C THR A 252 1.70 -11.05 6.93
N GLY A 253 1.32 -12.32 6.87
CA GLY A 253 -0.06 -12.75 7.01
C GLY A 253 -0.96 -12.49 5.79
N LYS A 254 -0.50 -11.82 4.72
CA LYS A 254 -1.34 -11.43 3.58
C LYS A 254 -1.48 -12.52 2.52
N PRO A 255 -2.55 -12.47 1.70
CA PRO A 255 -2.65 -13.30 0.50
C PRO A 255 -1.41 -13.21 -0.39
N TYR A 256 -1.00 -14.35 -0.95
CA TYR A 256 0.03 -14.40 -1.99
C TYR A 256 -0.61 -14.36 -3.36
N VAL A 257 -0.13 -13.49 -4.24
CA VAL A 257 -0.61 -13.40 -5.62
C VAL A 257 0.57 -13.69 -6.56
N PRO A 258 0.51 -14.76 -7.38
CA PRO A 258 1.55 -15.02 -8.36
C PRO A 258 1.76 -13.82 -9.30
N ALA A 259 3.01 -13.56 -9.68
CA ALA A 259 3.41 -12.38 -10.44
C ALA A 259 2.60 -12.14 -11.73
N ALA A 260 2.27 -13.22 -12.47
CA ALA A 260 1.51 -13.14 -13.71
C ALA A 260 -0.01 -13.16 -13.51
N ALA A 261 -0.51 -13.25 -12.28
CA ALA A 261 -1.93 -13.26 -12.00
C ALA A 261 -2.50 -11.84 -12.04
N ILE A 262 -3.71 -11.70 -12.59
CA ILE A 262 -4.36 -10.39 -12.80
C ILE A 262 -5.56 -10.30 -11.85
N PRO A 263 -5.71 -9.20 -11.07
CA PRO A 263 -6.91 -8.97 -10.28
C PRO A 263 -8.15 -8.93 -11.18
N THR A 264 -9.22 -9.61 -10.77
CA THR A 264 -10.49 -9.62 -11.49
C THR A 264 -11.64 -9.44 -10.53
N THR A 265 -12.81 -9.12 -11.06
CA THR A 265 -14.08 -9.22 -10.34
C THR A 265 -14.85 -10.44 -10.82
N SER A 266 -15.84 -10.86 -10.02
CA SER A 266 -16.79 -11.89 -10.40
C SER A 266 -18.18 -11.51 -9.89
N GLU A 267 -19.19 -11.61 -10.74
CA GLU A 267 -20.60 -11.45 -10.36
C GLU A 267 -21.14 -12.65 -9.57
N THR A 268 -20.39 -13.76 -9.56
CA THR A 268 -20.75 -14.98 -8.83
C THR A 268 -19.64 -15.36 -7.86
N ASP A 269 -20.02 -15.84 -6.69
CA ASP A 269 -19.06 -16.32 -5.69
C ASP A 269 -18.29 -17.53 -6.21
N LEU A 270 -16.99 -17.35 -6.47
CA LEU A 270 -16.08 -18.43 -6.87
C LEU A 270 -15.38 -19.03 -5.65
N TYR A 271 -16.20 -19.47 -4.69
CA TYR A 271 -15.77 -20.22 -3.50
C TYR A 271 -16.92 -21.07 -2.92
N ASP A 272 -16.61 -22.06 -2.08
CA ASP A 272 -17.57 -22.85 -1.32
C ASP A 272 -18.20 -22.03 -0.20
N ALA A 273 -19.24 -21.27 -0.56
CA ALA A 273 -19.99 -20.41 0.37
C ALA A 273 -20.57 -21.17 1.56
N GLN A 274 -20.91 -22.46 1.42
CA GLN A 274 -21.42 -23.26 2.53
C GLN A 274 -20.32 -23.56 3.55
N ARG A 275 -19.11 -23.91 3.09
CA ARG A 275 -17.94 -24.06 3.97
C ARG A 275 -17.58 -22.72 4.63
N VAL A 276 -17.55 -21.64 3.87
CA VAL A 276 -17.24 -20.29 4.38
C VAL A 276 -18.25 -19.85 5.45
N ALA A 277 -19.55 -20.05 5.21
CA ALA A 277 -20.60 -19.75 6.20
C ALA A 277 -20.44 -20.57 7.49
N GLY A 278 -19.91 -21.79 7.40
CA GLY A 278 -19.56 -22.64 8.54
C GLY A 278 -18.49 -22.06 9.46
N PHE A 279 -17.69 -21.09 8.99
CA PHE A 279 -16.69 -20.37 9.79
C PHE A 279 -17.24 -19.12 10.50
N ALA A 280 -18.55 -18.87 10.41
CA ALA A 280 -19.22 -17.71 11.01
C ALA A 280 -18.71 -16.34 10.51
N ALA A 281 -18.14 -16.29 9.30
CA ALA A 281 -17.78 -15.04 8.65
C ALA A 281 -19.06 -14.23 8.37
N ARG A 282 -19.16 -13.02 8.94
CA ARG A 282 -20.36 -12.19 8.81
C ARG A 282 -20.42 -11.47 7.46
N ASN A 283 -19.27 -11.11 6.91
CA ASN A 283 -19.10 -10.45 5.61
C ASN A 283 -17.80 -10.98 4.96
N PRO A 284 -17.87 -12.09 4.20
CA PRO A 284 -16.70 -12.54 3.45
C PRO A 284 -16.29 -11.49 2.42
N GLU A 285 -14.99 -11.16 2.36
CA GLU A 285 -14.42 -10.31 1.31
C GLU A 285 -13.64 -11.22 0.35
N PRO A 286 -14.22 -11.58 -0.82
CA PRO A 286 -13.54 -12.39 -1.80
C PRO A 286 -12.64 -11.54 -2.72
N LEU A 287 -11.40 -11.99 -2.89
CA LEU A 287 -10.43 -11.43 -3.81
C LEU A 287 -10.16 -12.47 -4.90
N TYR A 288 -10.28 -12.06 -6.17
CA TYR A 288 -10.14 -12.96 -7.31
C TYR A 288 -8.94 -12.58 -8.18
N PHE A 289 -8.19 -13.58 -8.61
CA PHE A 289 -7.03 -13.43 -9.49
C PHE A 289 -7.05 -14.48 -10.61
N VAL A 290 -6.79 -14.07 -11.85
CA VAL A 290 -6.70 -14.98 -13.00
C VAL A 290 -5.24 -15.20 -13.38
N ALA A 291 -4.78 -16.45 -13.43
CA ALA A 291 -3.46 -16.84 -13.90
C ALA A 291 -3.58 -17.70 -15.18
N LEU A 292 -3.35 -17.08 -16.35
CA LEU A 292 -3.68 -17.67 -17.66
C LEU A 292 -2.76 -18.84 -18.08
N ASP A 293 -1.47 -18.77 -17.75
CA ASP A 293 -0.44 -19.72 -18.20
C ASP A 293 0.15 -20.58 -17.06
N ALA A 294 -0.49 -20.57 -15.89
CA ALA A 294 0.02 -21.25 -14.71
C ALA A 294 -0.28 -22.76 -14.70
N ASP A 295 0.64 -23.57 -14.18
CA ASP A 295 0.40 -25.00 -13.93
C ASP A 295 -0.36 -25.18 -12.60
N PHE A 296 -1.44 -25.98 -12.61
CA PHE A 296 -2.36 -26.08 -11.48
C PHE A 296 -1.69 -26.66 -10.22
N ALA A 297 -0.94 -27.74 -10.37
CA ALA A 297 -0.29 -28.41 -9.24
C ALA A 297 0.91 -27.59 -8.72
N ALA A 298 1.64 -26.94 -9.63
CA ALA A 298 2.70 -26.00 -9.26
C ALA A 298 2.13 -24.81 -8.48
N THR A 299 1.02 -24.23 -8.94
CA THR A 299 0.36 -23.09 -8.29
C THR A 299 -0.15 -23.44 -6.90
N GLU A 300 -0.74 -24.64 -6.72
CA GLU A 300 -1.15 -25.13 -5.40
C GLU A 300 0.04 -25.19 -4.42
N THR A 301 1.16 -25.77 -4.89
CA THR A 301 2.36 -25.93 -4.08
C THR A 301 3.01 -24.58 -3.75
N GLU A 302 3.08 -23.69 -4.75
CA GLU A 302 3.61 -22.34 -4.63
C GLU A 302 2.80 -21.52 -3.61
N ILE A 303 1.48 -21.43 -3.78
CA ILE A 303 0.62 -20.68 -2.84
C ILE A 303 0.76 -21.22 -1.42
N ALA A 304 0.77 -22.54 -1.23
CA ALA A 304 0.92 -23.12 0.10
C ALA A 304 2.30 -22.81 0.73
N ALA A 305 3.37 -22.81 -0.06
CA ALA A 305 4.71 -22.48 0.40
C ALA A 305 4.85 -20.99 0.76
N GLU A 306 4.35 -20.10 -0.10
CA GLU A 306 4.40 -18.65 0.09
C GLU A 306 3.56 -18.18 1.28
N LEU A 307 2.35 -18.75 1.45
CA LEU A 307 1.54 -18.50 2.65
C LEU A 307 2.26 -18.95 3.93
N ALA A 308 2.99 -20.07 3.88
CA ALA A 308 3.76 -20.54 5.02
C ALA A 308 4.95 -19.62 5.35
N LEU A 309 5.63 -19.06 4.34
CA LEU A 309 6.68 -18.05 4.54
C LEU A 309 6.13 -16.80 5.24
N ARG A 310 4.89 -16.42 4.91
CA ARG A 310 4.16 -15.29 5.52
C ARG A 310 3.49 -15.62 6.85
N GLY A 311 3.83 -16.76 7.47
CA GLY A 311 3.33 -17.17 8.78
C GLY A 311 1.88 -17.66 8.78
N VAL A 312 1.30 -17.99 7.62
CA VAL A 312 -0.06 -18.49 7.46
C VAL A 312 -0.05 -20.01 7.30
N ALA A 313 -0.68 -20.72 8.23
CA ALA A 313 -0.69 -22.17 8.24
C ALA A 313 -1.98 -22.74 7.64
N GLY A 314 -1.86 -23.69 6.71
CA GLY A 314 -3.01 -24.36 6.12
C GLY A 314 -2.60 -25.47 5.17
N ARG A 315 -3.59 -26.05 4.50
CA ARG A 315 -3.36 -26.99 3.39
C ARG A 315 -4.57 -26.99 2.48
N PHE A 316 -4.32 -27.31 1.21
CA PHE A 316 -5.36 -27.58 0.25
C PHE A 316 -5.91 -29.00 0.40
N GLU A 317 -7.20 -29.14 0.11
CA GLU A 317 -7.90 -30.41 0.00
C GLU A 317 -8.73 -30.41 -1.30
N PRO A 318 -8.80 -31.54 -2.03
CA PRO A 318 -9.67 -31.65 -3.20
C PRO A 318 -11.13 -31.39 -2.85
N ILE A 319 -11.83 -30.60 -3.67
CA ILE A 319 -13.28 -30.43 -3.55
C ILE A 319 -13.96 -31.32 -4.59
N GLU A 320 -14.48 -32.45 -4.13
CA GLU A 320 -15.12 -33.45 -4.99
C GLU A 320 -16.40 -32.92 -5.68
N ALA A 321 -16.77 -33.58 -6.79
CA ALA A 321 -18.06 -33.44 -7.48
C ALA A 321 -18.38 -32.06 -8.11
N THR A 322 -17.37 -31.35 -8.59
CA THR A 322 -17.51 -30.06 -9.27
C THR A 322 -17.37 -30.19 -10.78
N THR A 323 -18.05 -29.33 -11.53
CA THR A 323 -17.97 -29.28 -13.01
C THR A 323 -16.62 -28.73 -13.49
N VAL A 324 -15.93 -28.00 -12.63
CA VAL A 324 -14.61 -27.38 -12.86
C VAL A 324 -13.68 -27.90 -11.77
N PRO A 325 -12.55 -28.53 -12.10
CA PRO A 325 -11.60 -29.01 -11.11
C PRO A 325 -11.18 -27.86 -10.17
N ARG A 326 -11.20 -28.11 -8.86
CA ARG A 326 -10.73 -27.14 -7.87
C ARG A 326 -10.22 -27.81 -6.60
N VAL A 327 -9.33 -27.10 -5.91
CA VAL A 327 -8.90 -27.40 -4.54
C VAL A 327 -9.26 -26.23 -3.64
N GLY A 328 -9.49 -26.50 -2.36
CA GLY A 328 -9.74 -25.45 -1.38
C GLY A 328 -9.20 -25.79 -0.01
N GLY A 329 -8.88 -24.76 0.78
CA GLY A 329 -8.26 -24.94 2.08
C GLY A 329 -8.48 -23.74 2.98
N ARG A 330 -8.56 -24.00 4.29
CA ARG A 330 -8.50 -22.94 5.31
C ARG A 330 -7.05 -22.72 5.70
N PHE A 331 -6.61 -21.48 5.62
CA PHE A 331 -5.29 -21.00 5.99
C PHE A 331 -5.46 -20.00 7.13
N ALA A 332 -4.76 -20.17 8.25
CA ALA A 332 -4.96 -19.39 9.46
C ALA A 332 -3.69 -18.69 9.91
N ARG A 333 -3.85 -17.44 10.34
CA ARG A 333 -2.82 -16.63 10.99
C ARG A 333 -2.81 -16.88 12.50
N PRO A 334 -1.69 -16.58 13.19
CA PRO A 334 -1.60 -16.72 14.65
C PRO A 334 -2.55 -15.81 15.45
N ASP A 335 -2.96 -14.67 14.87
CA ASP A 335 -3.85 -13.69 15.47
C ASP A 335 -5.35 -14.04 15.38
N GLY A 336 -5.69 -15.14 14.70
CA GLY A 336 -7.06 -15.64 14.56
C GLY A 336 -7.72 -15.31 13.22
N VAL A 337 -7.15 -14.41 12.42
CA VAL A 337 -7.63 -14.16 11.06
C VAL A 337 -7.37 -15.41 10.19
N SER A 338 -8.29 -15.73 9.29
CA SER A 338 -8.09 -16.84 8.36
C SER A 338 -8.55 -16.51 6.95
N TYR A 339 -7.97 -17.22 5.98
CA TYR A 339 -8.37 -17.21 4.59
C TYR A 339 -9.01 -18.54 4.25
N TRP A 340 -10.11 -18.50 3.52
CA TRP A 340 -10.50 -19.62 2.69
C TRP A 340 -9.91 -19.40 1.30
N VAL A 341 -9.01 -20.27 0.88
CA VAL A 341 -8.31 -20.17 -0.40
C VAL A 341 -8.85 -21.25 -1.32
N GLU A 342 -9.22 -20.88 -2.55
CA GLU A 342 -9.56 -21.84 -3.60
C GLU A 342 -8.77 -21.58 -4.87
N ILE A 343 -8.43 -22.66 -5.58
CA ILE A 343 -7.82 -22.60 -6.90
C ILE A 343 -8.71 -23.40 -7.83
N TRP A 344 -9.22 -22.75 -8.87
CA TRP A 344 -10.08 -23.32 -9.88
C TRP A 344 -9.32 -23.46 -11.20
N ASP A 345 -9.48 -24.58 -11.90
CA ASP A 345 -8.92 -24.81 -13.22
C ASP A 345 -10.00 -24.72 -14.29
N PHE A 346 -10.19 -23.54 -14.87
CA PHE A 346 -11.18 -23.32 -15.93
C PHE A 346 -10.66 -23.66 -17.33
N ARG A 347 -9.41 -24.14 -17.46
CA ARG A 347 -8.85 -24.48 -18.78
C ARG A 347 -9.61 -25.64 -19.40
N GLY A 348 -10.09 -25.43 -20.62
CA GLY A 348 -10.93 -26.41 -21.31
C GLY A 348 -12.36 -26.55 -20.75
N SER A 349 -12.77 -25.66 -19.83
CA SER A 349 -14.15 -25.58 -19.37
C SER A 349 -15.09 -25.18 -20.51
N SER A 350 -16.30 -25.75 -20.53
CA SER A 350 -17.36 -25.36 -21.47
C SER A 350 -18.24 -24.22 -20.95
N ILE A 351 -17.90 -23.62 -19.80
CA ILE A 351 -18.65 -22.52 -19.21
C ILE A 351 -18.41 -21.25 -20.04
N VAL A 352 -19.50 -20.71 -20.60
CA VAL A 352 -19.46 -19.48 -21.39
C VAL A 352 -19.06 -18.31 -20.49
N GLY A 353 -18.04 -17.55 -20.90
CA GLY A 353 -17.55 -16.38 -20.16
C GLY A 353 -16.57 -16.70 -19.03
N ALA A 354 -16.27 -17.98 -18.76
CA ALA A 354 -15.23 -18.34 -17.81
C ALA A 354 -13.83 -17.95 -18.34
N PRO A 355 -12.90 -17.54 -17.46
CA PRO A 355 -11.53 -17.27 -17.86
C PRO A 355 -10.86 -18.55 -18.37
N ASN A 356 -10.08 -18.46 -19.44
CA ASN A 356 -9.29 -19.59 -19.94
C ASN A 356 -7.96 -19.69 -19.15
N GLY A 357 -8.05 -19.98 -17.86
CA GLY A 357 -6.89 -20.02 -16.96
C GLY A 357 -7.25 -20.56 -15.58
N LEU A 358 -6.33 -20.42 -14.63
CA LEU A 358 -6.61 -20.68 -13.23
C LEU A 358 -7.26 -19.45 -12.59
N VAL A 359 -8.24 -19.66 -11.72
CA VAL A 359 -8.77 -18.60 -10.84
C VAL A 359 -8.37 -18.92 -9.41
N ILE A 360 -7.67 -17.98 -8.78
CA ILE A 360 -7.29 -18.04 -7.38
C ILE A 360 -8.24 -17.12 -6.62
N THR A 361 -8.92 -17.67 -5.61
CA THR A 361 -9.84 -16.94 -4.75
C THR A 361 -9.30 -16.94 -3.34
N TYR A 362 -9.21 -15.75 -2.73
CA TYR A 362 -8.99 -15.59 -1.30
C TYR A 362 -10.24 -15.00 -0.68
N VAL A 363 -10.85 -15.70 0.27
CA VAL A 363 -11.94 -15.15 1.08
C VAL A 363 -11.41 -14.87 2.46
N VAL A 364 -11.32 -13.60 2.83
CA VAL A 364 -10.82 -13.21 4.16
C VAL A 364 -11.92 -13.40 5.20
N LEU A 365 -11.55 -13.99 6.33
CA LEU A 365 -12.43 -14.36 7.44
C LEU A 365 -11.86 -13.75 8.74
N TRP A 366 -12.46 -12.64 9.18
CA TRP A 366 -12.16 -11.96 10.45
C TRP A 366 -13.01 -12.47 11.61
#